data_AF-A0A6P0N954-F1
#
_entry.id   AF-A0A6P0N954-F1
#
_cell.length_a   1.000
_cell.length_b   1.000
_cell.length_c   1.000
_cell.angle_alpha   90.00
_cell.angle_beta   90.00
_cell.angle_gamma   90.00
#
_symmetry.space_group_name_H-M   'P 1'
#
loop_
_entity.id
_entity.type
_entity.pdbx_description
1 polymer ?
#
loop_
_entity_poly.entity_id
_entity_poly.type
_entity_poly.pdbx_seq_one_letter_code
_entity_poly.pdbx_strand_id
1 'polypeptide(L)' 'MKTFFDAFISYGRADSKVFSTKLHQRLTELGFRIWFDQQDIPLGVDFQNQIDDGIEKSHNF' A
#
# COMPACT_ATOMS: atom_id res chain seq x y z
N MET A 1 -6.29 -18.10 6.62
CA MET A 1 -5.39 -17.97 5.45
C MET A 1 -4.78 -16.58 5.49
N LYS A 2 -3.44 -16.45 5.49
CA LYS A 2 -2.81 -15.12 5.37
C LYS A 2 -3.11 -14.60 3.96
N THR A 3 -3.91 -13.56 3.84
CA THR A 3 -4.12 -12.86 2.57
C THR A 3 -2.88 -12.00 2.30
N PHE A 4 -2.03 -12.45 1.37
CA PHE A 4 -0.93 -11.67 0.84
C PHE A 4 -1.41 -10.63 -0.18
N PHE A 5 -0.67 -9.54 -0.34
CA PHE A 5 -0.85 -8.56 -1.41
C PHE A 5 0.06 -8.91 -2.60
N ASP A 6 -0.39 -8.55 -3.79
CA ASP A 6 0.39 -8.71 -5.02
C ASP A 6 1.51 -7.68 -5.10
N ALA A 7 1.28 -6.46 -4.61
CA ALA A 7 2.32 -5.45 -4.48
C ALA A 7 2.07 -4.44 -3.34
N PHE A 8 3.14 -3.85 -2.84
CA PHE A 8 3.19 -2.69 -1.96
C PHE A 8 3.50 -1.43 -2.78
N ILE A 9 2.79 -0.32 -2.57
CA ILE A 9 3.13 0.96 -3.23
C ILE A 9 3.91 1.85 -2.27
N SER A 10 5.22 1.98 -2.52
CA SER A 10 6.07 2.98 -1.87
C SER A 10 6.00 4.33 -2.60
N TYR A 11 5.82 5.43 -1.88
CA TYR A 11 5.77 6.76 -2.49
C TYR A 11 6.05 7.91 -1.52
N GLY A 12 6.55 9.02 -2.06
CA GLY A 12 6.64 10.28 -1.32
C GLY A 12 5.27 10.92 -1.14
N ARG A 13 4.80 11.09 0.10
CA ARG A 13 3.46 11.64 0.39
C ARG A 13 3.23 13.05 -0.13
N ALA A 14 4.26 13.91 -0.08
CA ALA A 14 4.17 15.29 -0.57
C ALA A 14 4.14 15.35 -2.10
N ASP A 15 4.94 14.51 -2.76
CA ASP A 15 5.26 14.70 -4.18
C ASP A 15 4.48 13.78 -5.11
N SER A 16 4.15 12.57 -4.66
CA SER A 16 3.66 11.49 -5.53
C SER A 16 2.29 10.95 -5.16
N LYS A 17 1.65 11.49 -4.12
CA LYS A 17 0.34 11.04 -3.63
C LYS A 17 -0.70 10.89 -4.75
N VAL A 18 -0.85 11.89 -5.61
CA VAL A 18 -1.83 11.86 -6.71
C VAL A 18 -1.54 10.74 -7.70
N PHE A 19 -0.27 10.51 -8.02
CA PHE A 19 0.14 9.45 -8.94
C PHE A 19 -0.10 8.07 -8.31
N SER A 20 0.34 7.88 -7.06
CA SER A 20 0.21 6.60 -6.36
C SER A 20 -1.23 6.18 -6.13
N THR A 21 -2.13 7.14 -5.85
CA THR A 21 -3.57 6.86 -5.77
C THR A 21 -4.14 6.39 -7.12
N LYS A 22 -3.71 7.00 -8.23
CA LYS A 22 -4.13 6.56 -9.58
C LYS A 22 -3.59 5.17 -9.91
N LEU A 23 -2.33 4.90 -9.58
CA LEU A 23 -1.71 3.59 -9.80
C LEU A 23 -2.44 2.49 -9.01
N HIS A 24 -2.69 2.74 -7.72
CA HIS A 24 -3.47 1.85 -6.86
C HIS A 24 -4.83 1.54 -7.48
N GLN A 25 -5.59 2.57 -7.87
CA GLN A 25 -6.91 2.39 -8.48
C GLN A 25 -6.85 1.52 -9.74
N ARG A 26 -5.90 1.77 -10.64
CA ARG A 26 -5.75 0.99 -11.88
C ARG A 26 -5.41 -0.48 -11.61
N LEU A 27 -4.52 -0.75 -10.67
CA LEU A 27 -4.13 -2.12 -10.33
C LEU A 27 -5.29 -2.88 -9.67
N THR A 28 -6.05 -2.22 -8.79
CA THR A 28 -7.23 -2.80 -8.16
C THR A 28 -8.35 -3.05 -9.18
N GLU A 29 -8.57 -2.15 -10.15
CA GLU A 29 -9.50 -2.34 -11.29
C GLU A 29 -9.14 -3.58 -12.14
N LEU A 30 -7.85 -3.93 -12.20
CA LEU A 30 -7.34 -5.13 -12.89
C LEU A 30 -7.43 -6.40 -12.03
N GLY A 31 -7.87 -6.29 -10.77
CA GLY A 31 -8.05 -7.43 -9.87
C GLY A 31 -6.83 -7.74 -8.98
N PHE A 32 -5.80 -6.89 -8.96
CA PHE A 32 -4.68 -7.04 -8.03
C PHE A 32 -5.04 -6.55 -6.63
N ARG A 33 -4.54 -7.26 -5.62
CA ARG A 33 -4.59 -6.84 -4.21
C ARG A 33 -3.36 -6.01 -3.93
N ILE A 34 -3.54 -4.72 -3.71
CA ILE A 34 -2.43 -3.79 -3.51
C ILE A 34 -2.47 -3.24 -2.09
N TRP A 35 -1.31 -3.21 -1.43
CA TRP A 35 -1.16 -2.55 -0.14
C TRP A 35 -0.85 -1.06 -0.37
N PHE A 36 -1.64 -0.16 0.22
CA PHE A 36 -1.51 1.29 0.03
C PHE A 36 -1.85 2.07 1.31
N ASP A 37 -0.88 2.86 1.81
CA ASP A 37 -0.90 3.47 3.15
C ASP A 37 -2.01 4.52 3.39
N GLN A 38 -2.75 4.96 2.37
CA GLN A 38 -3.78 6.00 2.51
C GLN A 38 -5.10 5.51 3.12
N GLN A 39 -5.35 4.20 3.14
CA GLN A 39 -6.63 3.65 3.63
C GLN A 39 -6.50 2.91 4.97
N ASP A 40 -5.30 2.44 5.32
CA ASP A 40 -5.16 1.39 6.36
C ASP A 40 -4.40 1.81 7.62
N ILE A 41 -3.98 3.08 7.76
CA ILE A 41 -3.21 3.52 8.93
C ILE A 41 -4.04 4.51 9.78
N PRO A 42 -4.62 4.05 10.90
CA PRO A 42 -5.27 4.91 11.88
C PRO A 42 -4.32 6.00 12.39
N LEU A 43 -4.86 7.17 12.68
CA LEU A 43 -4.14 8.20 13.44
C LEU A 43 -3.76 7.64 14.82
N GLY A 44 -2.46 7.53 15.11
CA GLY A 44 -1.94 7.11 16.42
C GLY A 44 -1.27 5.73 16.48
N VAL A 45 -1.20 4.97 15.38
CA VAL A 45 -0.33 3.78 15.30
C VAL A 45 1.07 4.14 14.82
N ASP A 46 2.04 3.31 15.23
CA ASP A 46 3.42 3.39 14.73
C ASP A 46 3.43 3.15 13.22
N PHE A 47 3.66 4.24 12.49
CA PHE A 47 3.61 4.26 11.04
C PHE A 47 4.65 3.33 10.42
N GLN A 48 5.80 3.16 11.09
CA GLN A 48 6.89 2.32 10.59
C GLN A 48 6.49 0.84 10.65
N ASN A 49 5.90 0.39 11.76
CA ASN A 49 5.46 -1.01 11.90
C ASN A 49 4.41 -1.40 10.86
N GLN A 50 3.53 -0.48 10.46
CA GLN A 50 2.54 -0.74 9.41
C GLN A 50 3.17 -0.84 8.02
N ILE A 51 4.18 -0.02 7.74
CA ILE A 51 4.96 -0.11 6.50
C ILE A 51 5.71 -1.45 6.46
N ASP A 52 6.39 -1.82 7.55
CA ASP A 52 7.14 -3.07 7.64
C ASP A 52 6.20 -4.28 7.44
N ASP A 53 5.04 -4.27 8.10
CA ASP A 53 3.99 -5.29 7.92
C ASP A 53 3.45 -5.36 6.47
N GLY A 54 3.27 -4.19 5.82
CA GLY A 54 2.86 -4.11 4.42
C GLY A 54 3.88 -4.70 3.46
N ILE A 55 5.17 -4.47 3.70
CA ILE A 55 6.28 -5.03 2.92
C ILE A 55 6.34 -6.55 3.13
N GLU A 56 6.29 -7.03 4.38
CA GLU A 56 6.32 -8.47 4.69
C GLU A 56 5.15 -9.25 4.07
N LYS A 57 4.02 -8.58 3.84
CA LYS A 57 2.80 -9.17 3.27
C LYS A 57 2.65 -8.97 1.77
N SER A 58 3.65 -8.43 1.07
CA SER A 58 3.57 -8.14 -0.37
C SER A 58 4.60 -8.93 -1.18
N HIS A 59 4.21 -9.40 -2.38
CA HIS A 59 5.12 -10.12 -3.27
C HIS A 59 6.05 -9.20 -4.07
N ASN A 60 5.64 -7.95 -4.30
CA ASN A 60 6.37 -6.94 -5.08
C ASN A 60 6.34 -5.58 -4.34
N PHE A 61 7.28 -4.68 -4.67
CA PHE A 61 7.35 -3.32 -4.12
C PHE A 61 7.78 -2.29 -5.18
#